data_AF-A0A1I0HI77-F1
#
_entry.id   AF-A0A1I0HI77-F1
#
_cell.length_a   1.000
_cell.length_b   1.000
_cell.length_c   1.000
_cell.angle_alpha   90.00
_cell.angle_beta   90.00
_cell.angle_gamma   90.00
#
_symmetry.space_group_name_H-M   'P 1'
#
loop_
_entity.id
_entity.type
_entity.pdbx_description
1 polymer ?
#
loop_
_entity_poly.entity_id
_entity_poly.type
_entity_poly.pdbx_seq_one_letter_code
_entity_poly.pdbx_strand_id
1 'polypeptide(L)'
;MDKSMYMMMIVKGKTYNRITKKVVEEHVANIRKLDDEGKLEICGVFKGYPGVAGMYILKVENREEAKEICDSEPLVVGGYATYKLIDFFVANRENNYLF
;
A
#
# COMPACT_ATOMS: atom_id res chain seq x y z
N MET A 1 19.98 9.38 7.96
CA MET A 1 18.78 10.05 7.42
C MET A 1 17.62 9.19 7.85
N ASP A 2 16.73 9.68 8.72
CA ASP A 2 15.59 8.90 9.18
C ASP A 2 14.81 8.38 7.98
N LYS A 3 14.72 7.05 7.87
CA LYS A 3 14.12 6.40 6.70
C LYS A 3 12.62 6.46 6.85
N SER A 4 12.03 7.59 6.51
CA SER A 4 10.58 7.74 6.41
C SER A 4 10.08 6.85 5.26
N MET A 5 9.08 6.04 5.55
CA MET A 5 8.34 5.26 4.58
C MET A 5 6.86 5.62 4.68
N TYR A 6 6.04 5.13 3.75
CA TYR A 6 4.61 5.40 3.76
C TYR A 6 3.83 4.10 3.76
N MET A 7 2.94 3.94 4.74
CA MET A 7 2.06 2.79 4.81
C MET A 7 0.73 3.09 4.12
N MET A 8 0.38 2.30 3.11
CA MET A 8 -0.95 2.24 2.54
C MET A 8 -1.70 1.06 3.15
N MET A 9 -2.81 1.29 3.84
CA MET A 9 -3.77 0.22 4.16
C MET A 9 -4.91 0.24 3.16
N ILE A 10 -5.16 -0.89 2.49
CA ILE A 10 -6.25 -1.05 1.53
C ILE A 10 -7.51 -1.46 2.28
N VAL A 11 -8.48 -0.56 2.36
CA VAL A 11 -9.75 -0.76 3.07
C VAL A 11 -10.82 -1.22 2.07
N LYS A 12 -11.46 -2.35 2.36
CA LYS A 12 -12.49 -2.94 1.49
C LYS A 12 -13.70 -2.02 1.40
N GLY A 13 -14.12 -1.69 0.19
CA GLY A 13 -15.37 -0.99 -0.08
C GLY A 13 -16.57 -1.94 -0.07
N LYS A 14 -17.77 -1.38 -0.19
CA LYS A 14 -19.04 -2.15 -0.24
C LYS A 14 -19.10 -3.11 -1.45
N THR A 15 -18.38 -2.79 -2.51
CA THR A 15 -18.32 -3.51 -3.78
C THR A 15 -17.13 -4.48 -3.86
N TYR A 16 -16.32 -4.62 -2.80
CA TYR A 16 -15.12 -5.47 -2.81
C TYR A 16 -15.42 -6.93 -3.17
N ASN A 17 -16.60 -7.44 -2.80
CA ASN A 17 -17.05 -8.79 -3.17
C ASN A 17 -17.35 -8.98 -4.67
N ARG A 18 -17.35 -7.90 -5.46
CA ARG A 18 -17.58 -7.91 -6.92
C ARG A 18 -16.27 -7.88 -7.73
N ILE A 19 -15.12 -7.96 -7.06
CA ILE A 19 -13.82 -8.00 -7.74
C ILE A 19 -13.79 -9.20 -8.68
N THR A 20 -13.34 -8.95 -9.91
CA THR A 20 -13.17 -9.98 -10.94
C THR A 20 -11.72 -10.45 -10.98
N LYS A 21 -11.48 -11.61 -11.62
CA LYS A 21 -10.12 -12.10 -11.86
C LYS A 21 -9.24 -11.07 -12.55
N LYS A 22 -9.78 -10.36 -13.55
CA LYS A 22 -9.07 -9.31 -14.29
C LYS A 22 -8.57 -8.19 -13.37
N VAL A 23 -9.41 -7.73 -12.46
CA VAL A 23 -9.05 -6.68 -11.48
C VAL A 23 -7.95 -7.17 -10.53
N VAL A 24 -7.98 -8.44 -10.13
CA VAL A 24 -6.89 -9.04 -9.33
C VAL A 24 -5.59 -9.12 -10.12
N GLU A 25 -5.65 -9.48 -11.40
CA GLU A 25 -4.46 -9.52 -12.28
C GLU A 25 -3.85 -8.12 -12.46
N GLU A 26 -4.68 -7.08 -12.62
CA GLU A 26 -4.26 -5.68 -12.67
C GLU A 26 -3.60 -5.23 -11.36
N HIS A 27 -4.21 -5.56 -10.21
CA HIS A 27 -3.64 -5.31 -8.88
C HIS A 27 -2.26 -5.96 -8.71
N VAL A 28 -2.13 -7.24 -9.09
CA VAL A 28 -0.84 -7.96 -9.02
C VAL A 28 0.19 -7.37 -9.99
N ALA A 29 -0.21 -6.97 -11.19
CA ALA A 29 0.67 -6.32 -12.15
C ALA A 29 1.19 -4.97 -11.61
N ASN A 30 0.33 -4.20 -10.93
CA ASN A 30 0.73 -2.97 -10.25
C ASN A 30 1.76 -3.23 -9.15
N ILE A 31 1.56 -4.26 -8.31
CA ILE A 31 2.54 -4.65 -7.27
C ILE A 31 3.90 -4.97 -7.89
N ARG A 32 3.93 -5.78 -8.96
CA ARG A 32 5.18 -6.14 -9.66
C ARG A 32 5.88 -4.89 -10.20
N LYS A 33 5.14 -3.98 -10.82
CA LYS A 33 5.67 -2.72 -11.33
C LYS A 33 6.31 -1.89 -10.20
N LEU A 34 5.64 -1.75 -9.05
CA LEU A 34 6.18 -1.00 -7.92
C LEU A 34 7.43 -1.64 -7.32
N ASP A 35 7.50 -2.97 -7.34
CA ASP A 35 8.68 -3.75 -6.90
C ASP A 35 9.85 -3.55 -7.88
N ASP A 36 9.60 -3.68 -9.19
CA ASP A 36 10.59 -3.45 -10.26
C ASP A 36 11.13 -2.00 -10.23
N GLU A 37 10.29 -1.02 -9.88
CA GLU A 37 10.66 0.39 -9.70
C GLU A 37 11.38 0.67 -8.36
N GLY A 38 11.49 -0.31 -7.46
CA GLY A 38 12.10 -0.17 -6.14
C GLY A 38 11.27 0.67 -5.15
N LYS A 39 10.00 0.94 -5.46
CA LYS A 39 9.09 1.78 -4.67
C LYS A 39 8.32 1.01 -3.61
N LEU A 40 8.33 -0.33 -3.67
CA LEU A 40 7.67 -1.19 -2.71
C LEU A 40 8.70 -1.80 -1.75
N GLU A 41 8.51 -1.62 -0.43
CA GLU A 41 9.31 -2.33 0.58
C GLU A 41 8.68 -3.66 0.96
N ILE A 42 7.38 -3.65 1.23
CA ILE A 42 6.64 -4.84 1.61
C ILE A 42 5.17 -4.67 1.22
N CYS A 43 4.56 -5.72 0.70
CA CYS A 43 3.11 -5.82 0.55
C CYS A 43 2.59 -7.12 1.16
N GLY A 44 1.34 -7.13 1.62
CA GLY A 44 0.73 -8.35 2.11
C GLY A 44 -0.77 -8.26 2.28
N VAL A 45 -1.44 -9.41 2.18
CA VAL A 45 -2.85 -9.56 2.52
C VAL A 45 -3.02 -9.88 4.00
N PHE A 46 -4.04 -9.32 4.63
CA PHE A 46 -4.34 -9.65 6.03
C PHE A 46 -5.30 -10.84 6.12
N LYS A 47 -4.91 -11.86 6.88
CA LYS A 47 -5.79 -12.96 7.30
C LYS A 47 -6.41 -12.62 8.65
N GLY A 48 -7.73 -12.77 8.77
CA GLY A 48 -8.44 -12.54 10.04
C GLY A 48 -8.58 -11.06 10.45
N TYR A 49 -8.37 -10.12 9.53
CA TYR A 49 -8.55 -8.68 9.78
C TYR A 49 -9.71 -8.12 8.93
N PRO A 50 -10.94 -8.07 9.48
CA PRO A 50 -12.13 -7.67 8.72
C PRO A 50 -12.03 -6.23 8.19
N GLY A 51 -12.61 -5.99 7.02
CA GLY A 51 -12.68 -4.65 6.41
C GLY A 51 -11.39 -4.17 5.72
N VAL A 52 -10.29 -4.93 5.79
CA VAL A 52 -9.03 -4.58 5.13
C VAL A 52 -8.62 -5.70 4.17
N ALA A 53 -8.13 -5.33 3.00
CA ALA A 53 -7.65 -6.25 1.96
C ALA A 53 -6.17 -6.57 2.16
N GLY A 54 -5.37 -5.59 2.53
CA GLY A 54 -3.94 -5.72 2.71
C GLY A 54 -3.28 -4.40 3.03
N MET A 55 -1.95 -4.38 2.99
CA MET A 55 -1.15 -3.19 3.12
C MET A 55 0.03 -3.18 2.15
N TYR A 56 0.53 -1.98 1.86
CA TYR A 56 1.85 -1.72 1.30
C TYR A 56 2.65 -0.84 2.26
N ILE A 57 3.97 -1.05 2.31
CA ILE A 57 4.94 -0.06 2.78
C ILE A 57 5.69 0.41 1.54
N LEU A 58 5.62 1.70 1.27
CA LEU A 58 6.19 2.36 0.11
C LEU A 58 7.49 3.10 0.50
N LYS A 59 8.49 2.99 -0.38
CA LYS A 59 9.79 3.66 -0.32
C LYS A 59 9.85 4.71 -1.43
N VAL A 60 9.30 5.87 -1.14
CA VAL A 60 9.22 7.00 -2.07
C VAL A 60 9.75 8.26 -1.42
N GLU A 61 10.07 9.28 -2.22
CA GLU A 61 10.79 10.46 -1.72
C GLU A 61 9.92 11.34 -0.82
N ASN A 62 8.62 11.38 -1.09
CA ASN A 62 7.68 12.26 -0.40
C ASN A 62 6.26 11.67 -0.36
N ARG A 63 5.38 12.34 0.41
CA ARG A 63 4.02 11.88 0.68
C ARG A 63 3.13 12.03 -0.56
N GLU A 64 3.40 13.02 -1.40
CA GLU A 64 2.68 13.29 -2.63
C GLU A 64 2.84 12.12 -3.61
N GLU A 65 4.08 11.64 -3.82
CA GLU A 65 4.35 10.45 -4.63
C GLU A 65 3.67 9.21 -4.05
N ALA A 66 3.72 9.02 -2.73
CA ALA A 66 3.02 7.91 -2.07
C ALA A 66 1.51 7.97 -2.34
N LYS A 67 0.93 9.17 -2.31
CA LYS A 67 -0.49 9.40 -2.58
C LYS A 67 -0.84 9.07 -4.03
N GLU A 68 -0.03 9.46 -5.00
CA GLU A 68 -0.24 9.14 -6.42
C GLU A 68 -0.22 7.63 -6.68
N ILE A 69 0.68 6.89 -6.01
CA ILE A 69 0.71 5.43 -6.05
C ILE A 69 -0.59 4.85 -5.45
N CYS A 70 -1.06 5.39 -4.34
CA CYS A 70 -2.30 4.93 -3.72
C CYS A 70 -3.54 5.23 -4.57
N ASP A 71 -3.60 6.40 -5.21
CA ASP A 71 -4.70 6.82 -6.08
C ASP A 71 -4.76 6.00 -7.37
N SER A 72 -3.60 5.53 -7.87
CA SER A 72 -3.49 4.72 -9.09
C SER A 72 -3.67 3.22 -8.85
N GLU A 73 -3.85 2.79 -7.60
CA GLU A 73 -4.02 1.38 -7.26
C GLU A 73 -5.32 0.83 -7.90
N PRO A 74 -5.28 -0.31 -8.62
CA PRO A 74 -6.44 -0.80 -9.39
C PRO A 74 -7.71 -1.06 -8.58
N LEU A 75 -7.62 -1.52 -7.33
CA LEU A 75 -8.79 -1.71 -6.47
C LEU A 75 -9.41 -0.35 -6.05
N VAL A 76 -8.57 0.68 -5.87
CA VAL A 76 -8.99 2.05 -5.59
C VAL A 76 -9.63 2.69 -6.82
N VAL A 77 -8.95 2.66 -7.97
CA VAL A 77 -9.46 3.21 -9.25
C VAL A 77 -10.78 2.55 -9.66
N GLY A 78 -10.87 1.23 -9.48
CA GLY A 78 -12.09 0.46 -9.76
C GLY A 78 -13.22 0.66 -8.74
N GLY A 79 -12.99 1.43 -7.67
CA GLY A 79 -13.98 1.69 -6.62
C GLY A 79 -14.33 0.47 -5.76
N TYR A 80 -13.50 -0.58 -5.78
CA TYR A 80 -13.66 -1.79 -4.96
C TYR A 80 -13.12 -1.59 -3.55
N ALA A 81 -12.13 -0.71 -3.40
CA ALA A 81 -11.49 -0.37 -2.16
C ALA A 81 -11.26 1.15 -2.06
N THR A 82 -10.93 1.59 -0.86
CA THR A 82 -10.31 2.89 -0.59
C THR A 82 -9.01 2.63 0.19
N TYR A 83 -8.29 3.68 0.56
CA TYR A 83 -7.03 3.52 1.29
C TYR A 83 -6.88 4.51 2.43
N LYS A 84 -6.01 4.14 3.39
CA LYS A 84 -5.45 5.07 4.36
C LYS A 84 -3.95 5.17 4.12
N LEU A 85 -3.47 6.39 3.90
CA LEU A 85 -2.04 6.70 3.74
C LEU A 85 -1.49 7.28 5.03
N ILE A 86 -0.50 6.60 5.61
CA ILE A 86 0.05 6.88 6.95
C ILE A 86 1.56 7.06 6.83
N ASP A 87 2.09 8.10 7.46
CA ASP A 87 3.54 8.28 7.57
C ASP A 87 4.10 7.23 8.54
N PHE A 88 5.11 6.48 8.08
CA PHE A 88 5.72 5.39 8.84
C PHE A 88 7.19 5.69 9.11
N PHE A 89 7.50 6.00 10.37
CA PHE A 89 8.86 6.21 10.83
C PHE A 89 9.48 4.87 11.24
N VAL A 90 10.50 4.44 10.50
CA VAL A 90 11.18 3.18 10.77
C VAL A 90 12.03 3.32 12.04
N ALA A 91 11.60 2.65 13.10
CA ALA A 91 12.36 2.49 14.34
C ALA A 91 13.42 1.39 14.17
N ASN A 92 14.70 1.72 14.38
CA ASN A 92 15.80 0.77 14.27
C ASN A 92 16.97 1.16 15.22
N ARG A 93 18.06 0.38 15.18
CA ARG A 93 19.23 0.63 16.05
C ARG A 93 19.93 1.97 15.78
N GLU A 94 19.91 2.47 14.54
CA GLU A 94 20.59 3.71 14.15
C GLU A 94 19.91 4.95 14.74
N ASN A 95 18.60 4.90 14.95
CA ASN A 95 17.83 5.98 15.59
C ASN A 95 17.31 5.61 16.98
N ASN A 96 17.95 4.63 17.65
CA ASN A 96 17.60 4.14 18.98
C ASN A 96 16.08 3.92 19.17
N TYR A 97 15.45 3.33 18.15
CA TYR A 97 14.02 3.03 18.13
C TYR A 97 13.12 4.27 18.31
N LEU A 98 13.54 5.42 17.78
CA LEU A 98 12.86 6.73 17.87
C LEU A 98 12.89 7.36 19.27
N PHE A 99 13.82 6.95 20.13
CA PHE A 99 14.02 7.48 21.49
C PHE A 99 15.45 7.97 21.72
#